data_AF-A0A2R7NSL7-F1
#
_entry.id   AF-A0A2R7NSL7-F1
#
_cell.length_a   1.000
_cell.length_b   1.000
_cell.length_c   1.000
_cell.angle_alpha   90.00
_cell.angle_beta   90.00
_cell.angle_gamma   90.00
#
_symmetry.space_group_name_H-M   'P 1'
#
loop_
_entity.id
_entity.type
_entity.pdbx_description
1 polymer ?
#
loop_
_entity_poly.entity_id
_entity_poly.type
_entity_poly.pdbx_seq_one_letter_code
_entity_poly.pdbx_strand_id
1 'polypeptide(L)' 'VQALRKTRLISLAELRAHPALAEMRVLQKGSRLSITPVEASEWGYITEVLMQGG' A
#
# COMPACT_ATOMS: atom_id res chain seq x y z
N VAL A 1 6.81 -11.49 -13.00
CA VAL A 1 6.79 -10.10 -12.52
C VAL A 1 8.02 -9.39 -13.09
N GLN A 2 7.86 -8.17 -13.60
CA GLN A 2 8.95 -7.29 -14.05
C GLN A 2 8.84 -5.95 -13.32
N ALA A 3 9.96 -5.42 -12.82
CA ALA A 3 9.97 -4.11 -12.17
C ALA A 3 9.79 -2.99 -13.22
N LEU A 4 8.93 -2.02 -12.91
CA LEU A 4 8.66 -0.87 -13.81
C LEU A 4 9.56 0.33 -13.49
N ARG A 5 9.71 0.67 -12.21
CA ARG A 5 10.60 1.74 -11.72
C ARG A 5 10.88 1.58 -10.23
N LYS A 6 11.91 2.26 -9.74
CA LYS A 6 12.18 2.38 -8.30
C LYS A 6 11.29 3.47 -7.69
N THR A 7 10.74 3.21 -6.51
CA THR A 7 9.99 4.19 -5.70
C THR A 7 10.67 4.36 -4.35
N ARG A 8 10.26 5.37 -3.57
CA ARG A 8 10.62 5.43 -2.16
C ARG A 8 10.03 4.24 -1.40
N LEU A 9 10.57 3.97 -0.21
CA LEU A 9 9.97 3.04 0.74
C LEU A 9 8.73 3.68 1.38
N ILE A 10 7.59 3.01 1.30
CA ILE A 10 6.39 3.31 2.08
C ILE A 10 6.30 2.22 3.15
N SER A 11 6.42 2.61 4.42
CA SER A 11 6.42 1.63 5.52
C SER A 11 5.01 1.15 5.86
N LEU A 12 4.89 -0.02 6.50
CA LEU A 12 3.59 -0.47 7.01
C LEU A 12 3.01 0.48 8.08
N ALA A 13 3.85 1.17 8.85
CA ALA A 13 3.39 2.15 9.83
C ALA A 13 2.77 3.37 9.13
N GLU A 14 3.40 3.82 8.04
CA GLU A 14 2.88 4.89 7.21
C GLU A 14 1.54 4.49 6.58
N LEU A 15 1.45 3.32 5.93
CA LEU A 15 0.18 2.84 5.37
C LEU A 15 -0.96 2.82 6.41
N ARG A 16 -0.68 2.39 7.65
CA ARG A 16 -1.66 2.37 8.75
C ARG A 16 -2.11 3.75 9.22
N ALA A 17 -1.34 4.80 8.96
CA ALA A 17 -1.71 6.17 9.33
C ALA A 17 -2.80 6.76 8.41
N HIS A 18 -3.12 6.10 7.29
CA HIS A 18 -4.08 6.59 6.31
C HIS A 18 -5.41 5.83 6.39
N PRO A 19 -6.52 6.49 6.82
CA PRO A 19 -7.83 5.85 6.91
C PRO A 19 -8.36 5.31 5.57
N ALA A 20 -7.96 5.92 4.45
CA ALA A 20 -8.32 5.47 3.10
C ALA A 20 -7.81 4.06 2.77
N LEU A 21 -6.85 3.54 3.54
CA LEU A 21 -6.24 2.23 3.36
C LEU A 21 -6.61 1.24 4.47
N ALA A 22 -7.52 1.61 5.38
CA ALA A 22 -7.83 0.82 6.58
C ALA A 22 -8.31 -0.62 6.27
N GLU A 23 -9.00 -0.80 5.14
CA GLU A 23 -9.56 -2.09 4.72
C GLU A 23 -8.53 -3.01 4.03
N MET A 24 -7.32 -2.52 3.74
CA MET A 24 -6.29 -3.31 3.08
C MET A 24 -6.00 -4.60 3.84
N ARG A 25 -6.09 -5.74 3.14
CA ARG A 25 -5.86 -7.08 3.73
C ARG A 25 -4.49 -7.23 4.37
N VAL A 26 -3.47 -6.56 3.83
CA VAL A 26 -2.10 -6.59 4.35
C VAL A 26 -1.95 -5.87 5.70
N LEU A 27 -2.85 -4.93 6.02
CA LEU A 27 -2.80 -4.17 7.27
C LEU A 27 -3.53 -4.85 8.41
N GLN A 28 -4.38 -5.84 8.10
CA GLN A 28 -5.16 -6.61 9.08
C GLN A 28 -4.24 -7.36 10.05
N LYS A 29 -4.57 -7.30 11.34
CA LYS A 29 -3.79 -7.94 12.40
C LYS A 29 -3.71 -9.45 12.16
N GLY A 30 -2.50 -10.00 12.21
CA GLY A 30 -2.28 -11.45 12.04
C GLY A 30 -2.44 -11.94 10.59
N SER A 31 -2.51 -11.05 9.60
CA SER A 31 -2.49 -11.44 8.19
C SER A 31 -1.20 -12.21 7.87
N ARG A 32 -1.36 -13.45 7.37
CA ARG A 32 -0.26 -14.32 6.92
C ARG A 32 -0.27 -14.52 5.40
N LEU A 33 -1.09 -13.75 4.70
CA LEU A 33 -1.17 -13.78 3.24
C LEU A 33 0.03 -13.03 2.68
N SER A 34 0.83 -13.72 1.87
CA SER A 34 1.97 -13.12 1.15
C SER A 34 1.56 -12.47 -0.16
N ILE A 35 0.35 -12.75 -0.64
CA ILE A 35 -0.27 -12.13 -1.82
C ILE A 35 -1.67 -11.70 -1.40
N THR A 36 -1.96 -10.41 -1.54
CA THR A 36 -3.27 -9.83 -1.22
C THR A 36 -3.78 -9.03 -2.41
N PRO A 37 -5.07 -9.12 -2.76
CA PRO A 37 -5.66 -8.19 -3.70
C PRO A 37 -5.57 -6.75 -3.15
N VAL A 38 -5.52 -5.79 -4.05
CA VAL A 38 -5.55 -4.35 -3.75
C VAL A 38 -6.65 -3.75 -4.61
N GLU A 39 -7.56 -3.02 -3.97
CA GLU A 39 -8.65 -2.34 -4.67
C GLU A 39 -8.12 -1.16 -5.49
N ALA A 40 -8.85 -0.79 -6.55
CA ALA A 40 -8.41 0.29 -7.44
C ALA A 40 -8.26 1.64 -6.69
N SER A 41 -9.13 1.90 -5.70
CA SER A 41 -9.07 3.10 -4.84
C SER A 41 -7.85 3.11 -3.93
N GLU A 42 -7.51 1.97 -3.33
CA GLU A 42 -6.30 1.80 -2.50
C GLU A 42 -5.03 2.02 -3.34
N TRP A 43 -4.99 1.44 -4.54
CA TRP A 43 -3.87 1.61 -5.47
C TRP A 43 -3.71 3.06 -5.93
N GLY A 44 -4.81 3.72 -6.30
CA GLY A 44 -4.82 5.15 -6.63
C GLY A 44 -4.25 5.99 -5.49
N TYR A 45 -4.75 5.78 -4.27
CA TYR A 45 -4.26 6.51 -3.09
C TYR A 45 -2.76 6.30 -2.85
N ILE A 46 -2.27 5.06 -2.93
CA ILE A 46 -0.84 4.77 -2.76
C ILE A 46 -0.01 5.48 -3.83
N THR A 47 -0.40 5.39 -5.10
CA THR A 47 0.39 5.91 -6.23
C THR A 47 0.33 7.43 -6.40
N GLU A 48 -0.80 8.06 -6.06
CA GLU A 48 -1.05 9.48 -6.26
C GLU A 48 -0.78 10.32 -5.01
N VAL A 49 -0.91 9.74 -3.81
CA VAL A 49 -0.73 10.46 -2.55
C VAL A 49 0.58 10.06 -1.87
N LEU A 50 0.82 8.76 -1.68
CA LEU A 50 1.95 8.31 -0.86
C LEU A 50 3.26 8.20 -1.64
N MET A 51 3.21 7.81 -2.91
CA MET A 51 4.40 7.62 -3.75
C MET A 51 4.98 8.93 -4.28
N GLN A 52 4.26 10.05 -4.22
CA GLN A 52 4.71 11.37 -4.72
C GLN A 52 5.77 12.06 -3.84
N GLY A 53 6.33 11.35 -2.85
CA GLY A 53 7.37 11.87 -1.94
C GLY A 53 8.79 11.49 -2.37
N GLY A 54 9.37 12.23 -3.30
CA GLY A 54 10.81 12.20 -3.61
C GLY A 54 11.23 13.54 -4.19
#